data_AF-A0A524CGA0-F1
#
_entry.id   AF-A0A524CGA0-F1
#
_cell.length_a   1.000
_cell.length_b   1.000
_cell.length_c   1.000
_cell.angle_alpha   90.00
_cell.angle_beta   90.00
_cell.angle_gamma   90.00
#
_symmetry.space_group_name_H-M   'P 1'
#
loop_
_entity.id
_entity.type
_entity.pdbx_description
1 polymer ?
#
loop_
_entity_poly.entity_id
_entity_poly.type
_entity_poly.pdbx_seq_one_letter_code
_entity_poly.pdbx_strand_id
1 'polypeptide(L)'
;MNVKKKHAFCPNCLKEVKPKRKKLDNFNWQILIIIIVSTLGLALIPFLIYYFVIRKKKYCPKCGSEVQYYDSPRDFPKKIPVVNLLERINSEKIDTDEVEFMECYNCNQEIEKDSAVCPYCGVQLKSKIQNSK
;
A
#
# COMPACT_ATOMS: atom_id res chain seq x y z
N MET A 1 -26.83 28.41 -10.10
CA MET A 1 -25.64 27.57 -9.82
C MET A 1 -26.04 26.10 -9.95
N ASN A 2 -25.55 25.41 -10.98
CA ASN A 2 -25.86 24.00 -11.21
C ASN A 2 -24.94 23.16 -10.31
N VAL A 3 -25.45 22.74 -9.14
CA VAL A 3 -24.66 21.93 -8.20
C VAL A 3 -24.56 20.52 -8.78
N LYS A 4 -23.48 20.27 -9.53
CA LYS A 4 -23.16 18.93 -10.02
C LYS A 4 -23.18 17.94 -8.85
N LYS A 5 -23.97 16.88 -8.98
CA LYS A 5 -24.03 15.80 -7.99
C LYS A 5 -22.67 15.13 -7.98
N LYS A 6 -21.93 15.26 -6.87
CA LYS A 6 -20.61 14.63 -6.71
C LYS A 6 -20.80 13.15 -6.40
N HIS A 7 -20.28 12.28 -7.26
CA HIS A 7 -20.28 10.84 -7.06
C HIS A 7 -19.04 10.44 -6.25
N ALA A 8 -19.24 9.62 -5.22
CA ALA A 8 -18.17 9.14 -4.37
C ALA A 8 -17.74 7.72 -4.78
N PHE A 9 -16.47 7.56 -5.08
CA PHE A 9 -15.86 6.30 -5.51
C PHE A 9 -14.81 5.84 -4.50
N CYS A 10 -14.82 4.55 -4.16
CA CYS A 10 -13.84 3.95 -3.28
C CYS A 10 -12.71 3.31 -4.10
N PRO A 11 -11.43 3.73 -3.97
CA PRO A 11 -10.32 3.13 -4.72
C PRO A 11 -10.03 1.69 -4.29
N ASN A 12 -10.31 1.33 -3.03
CA ASN A 12 -10.04 -0.01 -2.51
C ASN A 12 -11.15 -1.01 -2.89
N CYS A 13 -12.42 -0.58 -2.86
CA CYS A 13 -13.56 -1.44 -3.23
C CYS A 13 -13.89 -1.40 -4.72
N LEU A 14 -13.33 -0.43 -5.46
CA LEU A 14 -13.56 -0.18 -6.90
C LEU A 14 -15.05 -0.07 -7.25
N LYS A 15 -15.82 0.58 -6.38
CA LYS A 15 -17.28 0.72 -6.49
C LYS A 15 -17.71 2.10 -6.00
N GLU A 16 -18.83 2.57 -6.55
CA GLU A 16 -19.56 3.71 -6.00
C GLU A 16 -20.08 3.38 -4.60
N VAL A 17 -19.88 4.30 -3.67
CA VAL A 17 -20.32 4.14 -2.28
C VAL A 17 -20.91 5.44 -1.75
N LYS A 18 -21.91 5.33 -0.87
CA LYS A 18 -22.39 6.48 -0.10
C LYS A 18 -21.43 6.71 1.07
N PRO A 19 -20.71 7.83 1.13
CA PRO A 19 -19.67 8.02 2.14
C PRO A 19 -20.29 8.17 3.54
N LYS A 20 -19.61 7.59 4.52
CA LYS A 20 -19.99 7.61 5.94
C LYS A 20 -18.97 8.41 6.74
N ARG A 21 -19.38 8.86 7.94
CA ARG A 21 -18.45 9.40 8.93
C ARG A 21 -17.54 8.29 9.46
N LYS A 22 -16.28 8.60 9.76
CA LYS A 22 -15.37 7.66 10.45
C LYS A 22 -16.01 7.27 11.79
N LYS A 23 -15.96 5.97 12.12
CA LYS A 23 -16.35 5.50 13.45
C LYS A 23 -15.38 6.13 14.46
N LEU A 24 -15.88 6.50 15.64
CA LEU A 24 -14.98 6.85 16.73
C LEU A 24 -14.34 5.57 17.22
N ASP A 25 -13.02 5.53 17.24
CA ASP A 25 -12.26 4.45 17.88
C ASP A 25 -12.50 4.48 19.40
N ASN A 26 -12.35 3.34 20.08
CA ASN A 26 -12.61 3.21 21.51
C ASN A 26 -11.83 4.25 22.35
N PHE A 27 -10.59 4.53 21.97
CA PHE A 27 -9.74 5.50 22.66
C PHE A 27 -10.30 6.93 22.60
N ASN A 28 -10.82 7.34 21.43
CA ASN A 28 -11.46 8.65 21.28
C ASN A 28 -12.70 8.76 22.16
N TRP A 29 -13.40 7.65 22.38
CA TRP A 29 -14.59 7.61 23.21
C TRP A 29 -14.25 7.71 24.71
N GLN A 30 -13.17 7.06 25.14
CA GLN A 30 -12.64 7.20 26.50
C GLN A 30 -12.21 8.63 26.83
N ILE A 31 -11.42 9.27 25.96
CA ILE A 31 -10.97 10.66 26.16
C ILE A 31 -12.17 11.60 26.32
N LEU A 32 -13.18 11.43 25.47
CA LEU A 32 -14.35 12.28 25.51
C LEU A 32 -15.14 12.13 26.82
N ILE A 33 -15.30 10.90 27.31
CA ILE A 33 -15.99 10.65 28.60
C ILE A 33 -15.24 11.38 29.72
N ILE A 34 -13.91 11.28 29.76
CA ILE A 34 -13.07 11.96 30.77
C ILE A 34 -13.29 13.48 30.71
N ILE A 35 -13.26 14.07 29.51
CA ILE A 35 -13.47 15.52 29.32
C ILE A 35 -14.89 15.95 29.76
N ILE A 36 -15.91 15.16 29.42
CA ILE A 36 -17.30 15.44 29.81
C ILE A 36 -17.46 15.41 31.33
N VAL A 37 -16.89 14.41 32.01
CA VAL A 37 -16.97 14.29 33.48
C VAL A 37 -16.23 15.45 34.15
N SER A 38 -15.01 15.77 33.71
CA SER A 38 -14.21 16.85 34.30
C SER A 38 -14.84 18.24 34.13
N THR A 39 -15.58 18.47 33.04
CA THR A 39 -16.22 19.76 32.74
C THR A 39 -17.68 19.83 33.17
N LEU A 40 -18.16 18.85 33.94
CA LEU A 40 -19.58 18.72 34.33
C LEU A 40 -20.54 18.80 33.13
N GLY A 41 -20.14 18.25 31.98
CA GLY A 41 -20.94 18.22 30.77
C GLY A 41 -20.84 19.44 29.87
N LEU A 42 -20.13 20.51 30.25
CA LEU A 42 -19.99 21.71 29.40
C LEU A 42 -19.30 21.41 28.06
N ALA A 43 -18.38 20.44 28.03
CA ALA A 43 -17.70 20.04 26.79
C ALA A 43 -18.59 19.29 25.78
N LEU A 44 -19.79 18.86 26.18
CA LEU A 44 -20.70 18.12 25.31
C LEU A 44 -21.22 19.00 24.17
N ILE A 45 -21.51 20.27 24.44
CA ILE A 45 -22.01 21.25 23.46
C ILE A 45 -20.99 21.50 22.32
N PRO A 46 -19.75 21.95 22.58
CA PRO A 46 -18.77 22.16 21.51
C PRO A 46 -18.40 20.86 20.80
N PHE A 47 -18.42 19.72 21.50
CA PHE A 47 -18.21 18.42 20.86
C PHE A 47 -19.30 18.09 19.83
N LEU A 48 -20.57 18.31 20.18
CA LEU A 48 -21.68 18.08 19.24
C LEU A 48 -21.57 19.01 18.03
N ILE A 49 -21.24 20.28 18.22
CA ILE A 49 -21.04 21.24 17.12
C ILE A 49 -19.91 20.75 16.20
N TYR A 50 -18.75 20.39 16.77
CA TYR A 50 -17.63 19.83 16.02
C TYR A 50 -18.03 18.55 15.27
N TYR A 51 -18.75 17.64 15.92
CA TYR A 51 -19.14 16.36 15.35
C TYR A 51 -20.17 16.50 14.22
N PHE A 52 -21.13 17.42 14.35
CA PHE A 52 -22.19 17.59 13.35
C PHE A 52 -21.80 18.51 12.20
N VAL A 53 -21.09 19.60 12.48
CA VAL A 53 -20.78 20.65 11.49
C VAL A 53 -19.44 20.38 10.79
N ILE A 54 -18.40 20.01 11.54
CA ILE A 54 -17.02 19.97 11.01
C ILE A 54 -16.67 18.59 10.43
N ARG A 55 -17.16 17.50 11.02
CA ARG A 55 -16.87 16.15 10.51
C ARG A 55 -17.62 15.82 9.22
N LYS A 56 -16.90 15.98 8.11
CA LYS A 56 -17.35 15.60 6.75
C LYS A 56 -17.43 14.08 6.59
N LYS A 57 -18.39 13.63 5.78
CA LYS A 57 -18.58 12.21 5.39
C LYS A 57 -17.66 11.89 4.22
N LYS A 58 -16.47 11.33 4.47
CA LYS A 58 -15.44 11.06 3.43
C LYS A 58 -14.93 9.61 3.41
N TYR A 59 -15.51 8.71 4.20
CA TYR A 59 -14.98 7.35 4.34
C TYR A 59 -15.93 6.32 3.74
N CYS A 60 -15.36 5.26 3.17
CA CYS A 60 -16.13 4.12 2.67
C CYS A 60 -16.75 3.34 3.85
N PRO A 61 -18.04 2.97 3.80
CA PRO A 61 -18.69 2.24 4.88
C PRO A 61 -18.21 0.79 5.04
N LYS A 62 -17.57 0.20 4.02
CA LYS A 62 -17.08 -1.19 4.03
C LYS A 62 -15.64 -1.29 4.49
N CYS A 63 -14.71 -0.64 3.78
CA CYS A 63 -13.27 -0.73 4.04
C CYS A 63 -12.72 0.40 4.91
N GLY A 64 -13.47 1.47 5.15
CA GLY A 64 -12.99 2.62 5.93
C GLY A 64 -11.95 3.51 5.23
N SER A 65 -11.57 3.23 3.98
CA SER A 65 -10.65 4.09 3.22
C SER A 65 -11.32 5.41 2.81
N GLU A 66 -10.50 6.44 2.56
CA GLU A 66 -10.99 7.72 2.03
C GLU A 66 -11.54 7.54 0.61
N VAL A 67 -12.67 8.20 0.32
CA VAL A 67 -13.32 8.17 -1.00
C VAL A 67 -12.89 9.36 -1.85
N GLN A 68 -12.81 9.15 -3.16
CA GLN A 68 -12.58 10.20 -4.14
C GLN A 68 -13.91 10.68 -4.71
N TYR A 69 -14.03 11.98 -4.98
CA TYR A 69 -15.24 12.58 -5.52
C TYR A 69 -15.03 12.95 -6.98
N TYR A 70 -15.95 12.51 -7.84
CA TYR A 70 -15.95 12.79 -9.27
C TYR A 70 -17.26 13.47 -9.67
N ASP A 71 -17.22 14.25 -10.75
CA ASP A 71 -18.41 14.90 -11.30
C ASP A 71 -19.30 13.91 -12.07
N SER A 72 -18.71 12.86 -12.67
CA SER A 72 -19.42 11.90 -13.52
C SER A 72 -18.91 10.47 -13.27
N PRO A 73 -19.79 9.45 -13.33
CA PRO A 73 -19.39 8.04 -13.25
C PRO A 73 -18.40 7.57 -14.32
N ARG A 74 -18.29 8.31 -15.43
CA ARG A 74 -17.36 8.01 -16.52
C ARG A 74 -15.90 8.27 -16.16
N ASP A 75 -15.66 9.11 -15.15
CA ASP A 75 -14.32 9.53 -14.73
C ASP A 75 -13.72 8.56 -13.70
N PHE A 76 -14.45 7.51 -13.32
CA PHE A 76 -13.91 6.52 -12.40
C PHE A 76 -12.73 5.78 -13.01
N PRO A 77 -11.69 5.49 -12.22
CA PRO A 77 -10.59 4.67 -12.69
C PRO A 77 -11.14 3.30 -13.07
N LYS A 78 -11.17 3.01 -14.37
CA LYS A 78 -11.46 1.68 -14.87
C LYS A 78 -10.35 0.77 -14.36
N LYS A 79 -10.70 -0.44 -13.93
CA LYS A 79 -9.71 -1.44 -13.53
C LYS A 79 -8.80 -1.67 -14.73
N ILE A 80 -7.59 -1.15 -14.66
CA ILE A 80 -6.56 -1.49 -15.63
C ILE A 80 -6.27 -2.97 -15.33
N PRO A 81 -6.49 -3.89 -16.29
CA PRO A 81 -6.03 -5.26 -16.09
C PRO A 81 -4.53 -5.18 -15.80
N VAL A 82 -4.10 -5.89 -14.76
CA VAL A 82 -2.69 -5.91 -14.32
C VAL A 82 -1.89 -6.67 -15.37
N VAL A 83 -1.58 -6.03 -16.49
CA VAL A 83 -0.80 -6.66 -17.56
C VAL A 83 0.70 -6.44 -17.33
N ASN A 84 1.12 -5.46 -16.51
CA ASN A 84 2.54 -5.12 -16.35
C ASN A 84 3.03 -5.20 -14.91
N LEU A 85 2.82 -6.37 -14.28
CA LEU A 85 3.59 -6.75 -13.08
C LEU A 85 5.06 -7.05 -13.47
N LEU A 86 5.28 -7.59 -14.67
CA LEU A 86 6.59 -7.89 -15.24
C LEU A 86 7.46 -6.65 -15.46
N GLU A 87 6.88 -5.52 -15.89
CA GLU A 87 7.65 -4.28 -16.11
C GLU A 87 8.25 -3.71 -14.81
N ARG A 88 7.55 -3.83 -13.68
CA ARG A 88 8.05 -3.33 -12.38
C ARG A 88 9.20 -4.16 -11.83
N ILE A 89 9.23 -5.46 -12.12
CA ILE A 89 10.32 -6.36 -11.70
C ILE A 89 11.59 -6.07 -12.52
N ASN A 90 11.44 -5.69 -13.79
CA ASN A 90 12.57 -5.42 -14.68
C ASN A 90 13.21 -4.04 -14.43
N SER A 91 12.47 -3.05 -13.95
CA SER A 91 13.01 -1.69 -13.69
C SER A 91 13.87 -1.56 -12.44
N GLU A 92 13.90 -2.58 -11.57
CA GLU A 92 14.66 -2.54 -10.29
C GLU A 92 16.01 -3.29 -10.37
N LYS A 93 16.30 -3.98 -11.48
CA LYS A 93 17.55 -4.72 -11.71
C LYS A 93 18.52 -4.00 -12.63
N ILE A 94 18.72 -2.70 -12.44
CA ILE A 94 19.81 -1.98 -13.06
C ILE A 94 20.60 -1.38 -11.91
N ASP A 95 21.73 -2.02 -11.60
CA ASP A 95 22.90 -1.53 -10.85
C ASP A 95 23.51 -2.68 -10.02
N THR A 96 24.17 -3.66 -10.66
CA THR A 96 25.16 -4.50 -9.95
C THR A 96 26.15 -5.12 -10.95
N ASP A 97 27.37 -4.58 -10.92
CA ASP A 97 28.68 -5.20 -11.07
C ASP A 97 28.90 -6.36 -12.05
N GLU A 98 29.97 -6.25 -12.83
CA GLU A 98 30.47 -7.24 -13.81
C GLU A 98 30.48 -8.67 -13.23
N VAL A 99 29.42 -9.44 -13.50
CA VAL A 99 29.32 -10.83 -13.10
C VAL A 99 30.22 -11.67 -14.02
N GLU A 100 31.36 -12.11 -13.52
CA GLU A 100 32.22 -13.07 -14.22
C GLU A 100 31.58 -14.47 -14.21
N PHE A 101 31.49 -15.09 -15.39
CA PHE A 101 31.00 -16.46 -15.55
C PHE A 101 32.17 -17.47 -15.61
N MET A 102 31.95 -18.67 -15.09
CA MET A 102 32.85 -19.81 -15.20
C MET A 102 32.09 -21.07 -15.66
N GLU A 103 32.77 -22.06 -16.22
CA GLU A 103 32.15 -23.33 -16.56
C GLU A 103 32.19 -24.31 -15.38
N CYS A 104 31.06 -24.98 -15.11
CA CYS A 104 31.02 -26.04 -14.12
C CYS A 104 31.78 -27.27 -14.60
N TYR A 105 32.78 -27.72 -13.83
CA TYR A 105 33.58 -28.91 -14.16
C TYR A 105 32.81 -30.25 -14.22
N ASN A 106 31.58 -30.29 -13.70
CA ASN A 106 30.78 -31.52 -13.63
C ASN A 106 29.71 -31.61 -14.73
N CYS A 107 29.13 -30.47 -15.13
CA CYS A 107 28.03 -30.44 -16.11
C CYS A 107 28.27 -29.50 -17.30
N ASN A 108 29.43 -28.84 -17.34
CA ASN A 108 29.88 -27.93 -18.39
C ASN A 108 28.93 -26.77 -18.69
N GLN A 109 28.03 -26.44 -17.75
CA GLN A 109 27.17 -25.27 -17.87
C GLN A 109 27.87 -24.03 -17.32
N GLU A 110 27.64 -22.89 -17.98
CA GLU A 110 28.08 -21.57 -17.51
C GLU A 110 27.33 -21.19 -16.24
N ILE A 111 28.09 -20.78 -15.25
CA ILE A 111 27.63 -20.45 -13.90
C ILE A 111 28.38 -19.21 -13.41
N GLU A 112 27.76 -18.46 -12.51
CA GLU A 112 28.39 -17.28 -11.91
C GLU A 112 29.56 -17.72 -11.02
N LYS A 113 30.71 -17.06 -11.13
CA LYS A 113 31.97 -17.45 -10.48
C LYS A 113 31.91 -17.41 -8.94
N ASP A 114 31.00 -16.61 -8.39
CA ASP A 114 30.74 -16.50 -6.95
C ASP A 114 29.74 -17.53 -6.42
N SER A 115 29.17 -18.38 -7.29
CA SER A 115 28.27 -19.44 -6.86
C SER A 115 29.03 -20.53 -6.08
N ALA A 116 28.63 -20.79 -4.83
CA ALA A 116 29.21 -21.87 -4.02
C ALA A 116 28.71 -23.27 -4.45
N VAL A 117 27.59 -23.32 -5.18
CA VAL A 117 26.95 -24.55 -5.64
C VAL A 117 26.43 -24.33 -7.06
N CYS A 118 26.70 -25.28 -7.95
CA CYS A 118 26.18 -25.23 -9.31
C CYS A 118 24.65 -25.41 -9.30
N PRO A 119 23.86 -24.46 -9.85
CA PRO A 119 22.39 -24.56 -9.88
C PRO A 119 21.86 -25.69 -10.78
N TYR A 120 22.66 -26.18 -11.72
CA TYR A 120 22.22 -27.19 -12.69
C TYR A 120 22.49 -28.62 -12.24
N CYS A 121 23.59 -28.87 -11.53
CA CYS A 121 23.97 -30.23 -11.12
C CYS A 121 24.15 -30.39 -9.59
N GLY A 122 24.08 -29.32 -8.82
CA GLY A 122 24.17 -29.37 -7.35
C GLY A 122 25.57 -29.63 -6.80
N VAL A 123 26.61 -29.62 -7.63
CA VAL A 123 27.99 -29.83 -7.18
C VAL A 123 28.51 -28.59 -6.43
N GLN A 124 29.25 -28.81 -5.34
CA GLN A 124 29.89 -27.72 -4.58
C GLN A 124 31.13 -27.19 -5.31
N LEU A 125 31.16 -25.89 -5.54
CA LEU A 125 32.25 -25.20 -6.22
C LEU A 125 33.18 -24.63 -5.15
N LYS A 126 34.43 -25.10 -5.11
CA LYS A 126 35.41 -24.60 -4.15
C LYS A 126 35.91 -23.23 -4.61
N SER A 127 35.31 -22.15 -4.12
CA SER A 127 35.90 -20.81 -4.25
C SER A 127 37.23 -20.80 -3.50
N LYS A 128 38.36 -20.81 -4.22
CA LYS A 128 39.66 -20.51 -3.62
C LYS A 128 39.69 -19.02 -3.32
N ILE A 129 39.22 -18.62 -2.13
CA ILE A 129 39.68 -17.38 -1.51
C ILE A 129 41.13 -17.66 -1.08
N GLN A 130 42.08 -17.45 -2.00
CA GLN A 130 43.49 -17.33 -1.63
C GLN A 130 43.73 -15.87 -1.23
N ASN A 131 43.58 -15.59 0.07
CA ASN A 131 44.25 -14.45 0.68
C ASN A 131 45.77 -14.70 0.59
N SER A 132 46.47 -13.86 -0.16
CA SER A 132 47.92 -13.62 -0.09
C SER A 132 48.09 -12.16 -0.50
N LYS A 133 48.57 -11.24 0.33
CA LYS A 133 49.77 -11.29 1.17
C LYS A 133 49.72 -10.14 2.19
#